data_AF-A0A1M6SNP8-F1
#
_entry.id   AF-A0A1M6SNP8-F1
#
_cell.length_a   1.000
_cell.length_b   1.000
_cell.length_c   1.000
_cell.angle_alpha   90.00
_cell.angle_beta   90.00
_cell.angle_gamma   90.00
#
_symmetry.space_group_name_H-M   'P 1'
#
loop_
_entity.id
_entity.type
_entity.pdbx_description
1 polymer ?
#
loop_
_entity_poly.entity_id
_entity_poly.type
_entity_poly.pdbx_seq_one_letter_code
_entity_poly.pdbx_strand_id
1 'polypeptide(L)'
;MEKFTKKTACSLVLLLIASVLVAFGVAEISFPETFLTVTDKDWLIDLWPKAYRYNVHVGVGAIIIASGLCVPAYKLHKDFAVRALETLFRVGIGGMFIFASIFKIQDPHQFATLVAQYQFFSALHLDFVNNFFALVYPQFELWFGLAMIVTPFVKESAFAIFWMFVSFIIALSWALGNDLGITCGCFELEDGDAHDKAEAWTSLIRDLILIWPTLWLALRKNKSLIKVWTEKK
;
A
#
# COMPACT_ATOMS: atom_id res chain seq x y z
N MET A 1 -11.53 16.30 -26.02
CA MET A 1 -11.97 16.78 -24.70
C MET A 1 -13.44 16.43 -24.52
N GLU A 2 -13.70 15.44 -23.68
CA GLU A 2 -15.06 15.11 -23.21
C GLU A 2 -15.63 16.36 -22.50
N LYS A 3 -16.88 16.75 -22.80
CA LYS A 3 -17.47 17.96 -22.19
C LYS A 3 -17.51 17.77 -20.67
N PHE A 4 -16.90 18.69 -19.93
CA PHE A 4 -16.93 18.67 -18.46
C PHE A 4 -18.38 18.93 -18.00
N THR A 5 -19.08 17.87 -17.58
CA THR A 5 -20.48 17.96 -17.17
C THR A 5 -20.60 18.06 -15.64
N LYS A 6 -21.75 18.54 -15.14
CA LYS A 6 -22.07 18.56 -13.69
C LYS A 6 -21.89 17.18 -13.05
N LYS A 7 -22.27 16.13 -13.77
CA LYS A 7 -22.13 14.75 -13.32
C LYS A 7 -20.65 14.32 -13.28
N THR A 8 -19.81 14.75 -14.24
CA THR A 8 -18.34 14.54 -14.19
C THR A 8 -17.72 15.23 -12.99
N ALA A 9 -18.10 16.48 -12.73
CA ALA A 9 -17.61 17.26 -11.57
C ALA A 9 -17.96 16.58 -10.23
N CYS A 10 -19.19 16.11 -10.08
CA CYS A 10 -19.62 15.40 -8.88
C CYS A 10 -18.90 14.04 -8.70
N SER A 11 -18.66 13.29 -9.79
CA SER A 11 -17.86 12.05 -9.74
C SER A 11 -16.40 12.32 -9.31
N LEU A 12 -15.79 13.39 -9.84
CA LEU A 12 -14.45 13.84 -9.44
C LEU A 12 -14.40 14.20 -7.95
N VAL A 13 -15.35 14.99 -7.45
CA VAL A 13 -15.40 15.38 -6.04
C VAL A 13 -15.51 14.15 -5.14
N LEU A 14 -16.39 13.20 -5.46
CA LEU A 14 -16.52 11.95 -4.71
C LEU A 14 -15.21 11.15 -4.66
N LEU A 15 -14.50 11.05 -5.78
CA LEU A 15 -13.22 10.33 -5.86
C LEU A 15 -12.08 11.06 -5.14
N LEU A 16 -12.08 12.40 -5.14
CA LEU A 16 -11.13 13.19 -4.35
C LEU A 16 -11.36 12.99 -2.85
N ILE A 17 -12.62 13.05 -2.40
CA ILE A 17 -12.98 12.78 -1.00
C ILE A 17 -12.58 11.35 -0.63
N ALA A 18 -12.88 10.36 -1.48
CA ALA A 18 -12.46 8.98 -1.25
C ALA A 18 -10.92 8.85 -1.16
N SER A 19 -10.17 9.55 -2.01
CA SER A 19 -8.70 9.51 -2.00
C SER A 19 -8.13 10.10 -0.70
N VAL A 20 -8.69 11.21 -0.22
CA VAL A 20 -8.31 11.83 1.07
C VAL A 20 -8.62 10.89 2.24
N LEU A 21 -9.81 10.27 2.24
CA LEU A 21 -10.20 9.31 3.28
C LEU A 21 -9.31 8.06 3.28
N VAL A 22 -8.88 7.56 2.12
CA VAL A 22 -7.92 6.45 2.04
C VAL A 22 -6.56 6.88 2.58
N ALA A 23 -6.06 8.05 2.19
CA ALA A 23 -4.77 8.55 2.68
C ALA A 23 -4.80 8.72 4.21
N PHE A 24 -5.87 9.30 4.74
CA PHE A 24 -6.09 9.41 6.18
C PHE A 24 -6.19 8.04 6.85
N GLY A 25 -6.99 7.13 6.30
CA GLY A 25 -7.16 5.79 6.89
C GLY A 25 -5.88 4.95 6.89
N VAL A 26 -5.05 5.06 5.86
CA VAL A 26 -3.74 4.41 5.79
C VAL A 26 -2.78 5.03 6.81
N ALA A 27 -2.77 6.36 6.95
CA ALA A 27 -1.95 7.03 7.96
C ALA A 27 -2.32 6.59 9.38
N GLU A 28 -3.60 6.51 9.71
CA GLU A 28 -4.07 6.03 11.03
C GLU A 28 -3.73 4.57 11.31
N ILE A 29 -3.74 3.72 10.29
CA ILE A 29 -3.36 2.30 10.43
C ILE A 29 -1.84 2.15 10.57
N SER A 30 -1.06 3.01 9.90
CA SER A 30 0.39 2.87 9.82
C SER A 30 1.13 3.61 10.92
N PHE A 31 0.58 4.71 11.43
CA PHE A 31 1.17 5.53 12.47
C PHE A 31 0.15 5.72 13.61
N PRO A 32 0.32 5.03 14.75
CA PRO A 32 -0.64 5.03 15.85
C PRO A 32 -0.77 6.39 16.57
N GLU A 33 -0.16 7.46 16.08
CA GLU A 33 -0.22 8.81 16.67
C GLU A 33 -0.75 9.87 15.68
N THR A 34 -1.20 9.51 14.46
CA THR A 34 -1.63 10.50 13.45
C THR A 34 -2.87 11.29 13.91
N PHE A 35 -3.86 10.59 14.47
CA PHE A 35 -5.05 11.22 15.03
C PHE A 35 -4.69 12.17 16.17
N LEU A 36 -3.73 11.79 17.00
CA LEU A 36 -3.32 12.53 18.19
C LEU A 36 -2.45 13.75 17.83
N THR A 37 -1.57 13.65 16.84
CA THR A 37 -0.73 14.76 16.35
C THR A 37 -1.51 15.84 15.61
N VAL A 38 -2.57 15.51 14.87
CA VAL A 38 -3.44 16.54 14.24
C VAL A 38 -4.32 17.23 15.28
N THR A 39 -4.69 16.51 16.34
CA THR A 39 -5.58 17.06 17.36
C THR A 39 -4.81 17.83 18.44
N ASP A 40 -3.54 17.51 18.69
CA ASP A 40 -2.54 18.21 19.55
C ASP A 40 -3.16 18.72 20.86
N LYS A 41 -3.91 17.83 21.51
CA LYS A 41 -4.85 18.21 22.55
C LYS A 41 -4.77 17.21 23.69
N ASP A 42 -3.93 17.54 24.66
CA ASP A 42 -3.73 16.81 25.92
C ASP A 42 -5.06 16.44 26.60
N TRP A 43 -6.08 17.30 26.48
CA TRP A 43 -7.42 17.05 27.05
C TRP A 43 -8.09 15.77 26.53
N LEU A 44 -7.78 15.29 25.31
CA LEU A 44 -8.40 14.08 24.77
C LEU A 44 -7.77 12.81 25.36
N ILE A 45 -6.47 12.84 25.62
CA ILE A 45 -5.74 11.76 26.29
C ILE A 45 -6.16 11.70 27.77
N ASP A 46 -6.38 12.85 28.41
CA ASP A 46 -6.90 12.93 29.79
C ASP A 46 -8.34 12.40 29.90
N LEU A 47 -9.20 12.68 28.91
CA LEU A 47 -10.60 12.22 28.92
C LEU A 47 -10.74 10.76 28.48
N TRP A 48 -9.86 10.27 27.59
CA TRP A 48 -9.90 8.93 27.05
C TRP A 48 -8.49 8.35 26.82
N PRO A 49 -7.83 7.84 27.87
CA PRO A 49 -6.43 7.40 27.81
C PRO A 49 -6.19 6.16 26.94
N LYS A 50 -7.25 5.49 26.46
CA LYS A 50 -7.17 4.33 25.54
C LYS A 50 -7.51 4.70 24.08
N ALA A 51 -7.46 5.98 23.71
CA ALA A 51 -7.88 6.45 22.39
C ALA A 51 -7.01 5.86 21.28
N TYR A 52 -5.71 5.77 21.55
CA TYR A 52 -4.70 5.17 20.67
C TYR A 52 -5.07 3.75 20.20
N ARG A 53 -5.82 3.00 21.03
CA ARG A 53 -6.25 1.63 20.74
C ARG A 53 -7.34 1.54 19.65
N TYR A 54 -7.96 2.66 19.29
CA TYR A 54 -9.03 2.72 18.30
C TYR A 54 -8.59 3.28 16.94
N ASN A 55 -7.33 3.68 16.78
CA ASN A 55 -6.82 4.28 15.53
C ASN A 55 -6.96 3.35 14.33
N VAL A 56 -6.69 2.04 14.51
CA VAL A 56 -6.95 1.02 13.49
C VAL A 56 -8.44 0.97 13.11
N HIS A 57 -9.35 1.06 14.06
CA HIS A 57 -10.79 1.07 13.78
C HIS A 57 -11.23 2.32 13.02
N VAL A 58 -10.68 3.49 13.38
CA VAL A 58 -10.92 4.76 12.68
C VAL A 58 -10.39 4.68 11.25
N GLY A 59 -9.17 4.19 11.06
CA GLY A 59 -8.56 4.04 9.74
C GLY A 59 -9.30 3.05 8.84
N VAL A 60 -9.69 1.89 9.39
CA VAL A 60 -10.54 0.91 8.68
C VAL A 60 -11.89 1.52 8.33
N GLY A 61 -12.52 2.27 9.24
CA GLY A 61 -13.76 2.99 8.98
C GLY A 61 -13.65 3.97 7.83
N ALA A 62 -12.57 4.75 7.77
CA ALA A 62 -12.30 5.69 6.68
C ALA A 62 -12.15 4.99 5.32
N ILE A 63 -11.46 3.85 5.28
CA ILE A 63 -11.29 3.04 4.05
C ILE A 63 -12.62 2.44 3.58
N ILE A 64 -13.47 1.96 4.50
CA ILE A 64 -14.81 1.44 4.17
C ILE A 64 -15.67 2.54 3.55
N ILE A 65 -15.69 3.74 4.17
CA ILE A 65 -16.46 4.88 3.67
C ILE A 65 -15.94 5.30 2.29
N ALA A 66 -14.62 5.40 2.11
CA ALA A 66 -14.02 5.72 0.81
C ALA A 66 -14.41 4.71 -0.28
N SER A 67 -14.38 3.41 0.05
CA SER A 67 -14.79 2.35 -0.86
C SER A 67 -16.29 2.46 -1.22
N GLY A 68 -17.13 2.83 -0.25
CA GLY A 68 -18.54 3.12 -0.47
C GLY A 68 -18.78 4.29 -1.42
N LEU A 69 -17.97 5.35 -1.34
CA LEU A 69 -18.04 6.53 -2.22
C LEU A 69 -17.68 6.23 -3.68
N CYS A 70 -16.91 5.17 -3.94
CA CYS A 70 -16.62 4.72 -5.31
C CYS A 70 -17.88 4.23 -6.05
N VAL A 71 -18.88 3.70 -5.35
CA VAL A 71 -20.13 3.20 -5.96
C VAL A 71 -20.98 4.31 -6.59
N PRO A 72 -21.34 5.42 -5.89
CA PRO A 72 -22.06 6.52 -6.51
C PRO A 72 -21.21 7.22 -7.58
N ALA A 73 -19.88 7.34 -7.38
CA ALA A 73 -18.99 7.90 -8.40
C ALA A 73 -19.03 7.11 -9.71
N TYR A 74 -19.01 5.77 -9.62
CA TYR A 74 -19.13 4.86 -10.76
C TYR A 74 -20.51 4.91 -11.42
N LYS A 75 -21.60 4.98 -10.64
CA LYS A 75 -22.96 5.11 -11.17
C LYS A 75 -23.18 6.45 -11.90
N LEU A 76 -22.49 7.50 -11.48
CA LEU A 76 -22.66 8.84 -12.04
C LEU A 76 -21.95 9.00 -13.39
N HIS A 77 -20.67 8.60 -13.46
CA HIS A 77 -19.88 8.54 -14.70
C HIS A 77 -18.91 7.36 -14.68
N LYS A 78 -19.36 6.23 -15.23
CA LYS A 78 -18.59 4.99 -15.30
C LYS A 78 -17.21 5.17 -15.96
N ASP A 79 -17.15 5.77 -17.14
CA ASP A 79 -15.89 5.88 -17.89
C ASP A 79 -14.87 6.78 -17.19
N PHE A 80 -15.31 7.92 -16.66
CA PHE A 80 -14.46 8.82 -15.90
C PHE A 80 -13.95 8.18 -14.61
N ALA A 81 -14.85 7.59 -13.81
CA ALA A 81 -14.49 6.96 -12.54
C ALA A 81 -13.48 5.83 -12.72
N VAL A 82 -13.66 5.01 -13.75
CA VAL A 82 -12.76 3.91 -14.07
C VAL A 82 -11.36 4.40 -14.50
N ARG A 83 -11.26 5.49 -15.27
CA ARG A 83 -9.97 6.11 -15.65
C ARG A 83 -9.26 6.73 -14.45
N ALA A 84 -10.02 7.40 -13.59
CA ALA A 84 -9.51 8.02 -12.38
C ALA A 84 -8.98 6.97 -11.39
N LEU A 85 -9.75 5.90 -11.13
CA LEU A 85 -9.31 4.79 -10.27
C LEU A 85 -8.07 4.08 -10.83
N GLU A 86 -8.00 3.84 -12.14
CA GLU A 86 -6.81 3.28 -12.77
C GLU A 86 -5.57 4.16 -12.57
N THR A 87 -5.73 5.48 -12.71
CA THR A 87 -4.64 6.43 -12.47
C THR A 87 -4.22 6.42 -11.01
N LEU A 88 -5.19 6.47 -10.09
CA LEU A 88 -4.95 6.49 -8.65
C LEU A 88 -4.23 5.22 -8.19
N PHE A 89 -4.67 4.03 -8.62
CA PHE A 89 -4.02 2.79 -8.23
C PHE A 89 -2.63 2.64 -8.82
N ARG A 90 -2.40 3.04 -10.07
CA ARG A 90 -1.06 2.99 -10.68
C ARG A 90 -0.08 3.90 -9.96
N VAL A 91 -0.48 5.14 -9.68
CA VAL A 91 0.38 6.11 -8.99
C VAL A 91 0.56 5.75 -7.52
N GLY A 92 -0.51 5.33 -6.84
CA GLY A 92 -0.47 4.95 -5.42
C GLY A 92 0.39 3.70 -5.18
N ILE A 93 0.08 2.59 -5.87
CA ILE A 93 0.83 1.32 -5.69
C ILE A 93 2.26 1.48 -6.22
N GLY A 94 2.43 2.05 -7.42
CA GLY A 94 3.77 2.26 -7.99
C GLY A 94 4.62 3.19 -7.12
N GLY A 95 4.03 4.28 -6.62
CA GLY A 95 4.71 5.25 -5.75
C GLY A 95 5.09 4.64 -4.40
N MET A 96 4.22 3.83 -3.81
CA MET A 96 4.51 3.08 -2.57
C MET A 96 5.72 2.17 -2.75
N PHE A 97 5.78 1.37 -3.83
CA PHE A 97 6.91 0.48 -4.09
C PHE A 97 8.21 1.25 -4.35
N ILE A 98 8.15 2.35 -5.09
CA ILE A 98 9.31 3.25 -5.27
C ILE A 98 9.79 3.77 -3.92
N PHE A 99 8.90 4.31 -3.10
CA PHE A 99 9.26 4.87 -1.80
C PHE A 99 9.86 3.81 -0.87
N ALA A 100 9.21 2.66 -0.73
CA ALA A 100 9.70 1.55 0.09
C ALA A 100 11.07 1.03 -0.38
N SER A 101 11.31 0.98 -1.69
CA SER A 101 12.58 0.51 -2.25
C SER A 101 13.76 1.43 -1.91
N ILE A 102 13.54 2.75 -1.80
CA ILE A 102 14.63 3.71 -1.58
C ILE A 102 15.33 3.44 -0.25
N PHE A 103 14.57 3.25 0.83
CA PHE A 103 15.14 2.94 2.15
C PHE A 103 15.94 1.63 2.13
N LYS A 104 15.41 0.60 1.47
CA LYS A 104 16.05 -0.71 1.37
C LYS A 104 17.33 -0.70 0.50
N ILE A 105 17.38 0.16 -0.52
CA ILE A 105 18.56 0.33 -1.37
C ILE A 105 19.65 1.15 -0.66
N GLN A 106 19.25 2.11 0.18
CA GLN A 106 20.18 2.96 0.94
C GLN A 106 20.97 2.16 1.98
N ASP A 107 20.32 1.24 2.69
CA ASP A 107 20.98 0.32 3.61
C ASP A 107 20.59 -1.15 3.36
N PRO A 108 21.26 -1.82 2.40
CA PRO A 108 21.01 -3.22 2.11
C PRO A 108 21.39 -4.16 3.26
N HIS A 109 22.30 -3.75 4.14
CA HIS A 109 22.74 -4.58 5.27
C HIS A 109 21.67 -4.65 6.35
N GLN A 110 21.09 -3.50 6.69
CA GLN A 110 19.96 -3.45 7.61
C GLN A 110 18.75 -4.21 7.04
N PHE A 111 18.46 -4.05 5.75
CA PHE A 111 17.38 -4.81 5.11
C PHE A 111 17.64 -6.33 5.12
N ALA A 112 18.87 -6.78 4.86
CA ALA A 112 19.23 -8.20 4.97
C ALA A 112 19.03 -8.74 6.40
N THR A 113 19.33 -7.91 7.40
CA THR A 113 19.10 -8.26 8.82
C THR A 113 17.61 -8.42 9.11
N LEU A 114 16.77 -7.49 8.65
CA LEU A 114 15.31 -7.57 8.77
C LEU A 114 14.76 -8.83 8.08
N VAL A 115 15.25 -9.16 6.88
CA VAL A 115 14.87 -10.38 6.16
C VAL A 115 15.30 -11.64 6.92
N ALA A 116 16.51 -11.64 7.51
CA ALA A 116 17.01 -12.77 8.29
C ALA A 116 16.17 -13.02 9.57
N GLN A 117 15.61 -11.97 10.17
CA GLN A 117 14.72 -12.10 11.34
C GLN A 117 13.49 -12.95 11.05
N TYR A 118 12.99 -12.99 9.80
CA TYR A 118 11.87 -13.87 9.41
C TYR A 118 12.16 -15.35 9.60
N GLN A 119 13.44 -15.74 9.69
CA GLN A 119 13.91 -17.12 9.81
C GLN A 119 13.38 -18.08 8.72
N PHE A 120 12.73 -17.54 7.69
CA PHE A 120 12.07 -18.31 6.64
C PHE A 120 13.08 -19.08 5.80
N PHE A 121 14.13 -18.39 5.32
CA PHE A 121 15.19 -19.03 4.55
C PHE A 121 16.09 -19.90 5.41
N SER A 122 16.25 -19.58 6.70
CA SER A 122 17.03 -20.41 7.63
C SER A 122 16.37 -21.76 7.88
N ALA A 123 15.04 -21.78 8.03
CA ALA A 123 14.24 -23.01 8.12
C ALA A 123 14.37 -23.91 6.87
N LEU A 124 14.72 -23.32 5.71
CA LEU A 124 14.99 -24.03 4.46
C LEU A 124 16.48 -24.33 4.23
N HIS A 125 17.36 -23.99 5.18
CA HIS A 125 18.82 -24.08 5.07
C HIS A 125 19.41 -23.27 3.90
N LEU A 126 18.82 -22.10 3.62
CA LEU A 126 19.14 -21.21 2.50
C LEU A 126 19.59 -19.82 2.98
N ASP A 127 20.39 -19.72 4.04
CA ASP A 127 20.76 -18.44 4.66
C ASP A 127 21.45 -17.45 3.69
N PHE A 128 22.17 -17.95 2.68
CA PHE A 128 22.79 -17.11 1.65
C PHE A 128 21.76 -16.32 0.81
N VAL A 129 20.52 -16.80 0.75
CA VAL A 129 19.44 -16.15 0.01
C VAL A 129 19.02 -14.84 0.66
N ASN A 130 19.20 -14.66 1.98
CA ASN A 130 18.88 -13.42 2.68
C ASN A 130 19.61 -12.22 2.06
N ASN A 131 20.93 -12.35 1.85
CA ASN A 131 21.76 -11.29 1.29
C ASN A 131 21.43 -11.05 -0.19
N PHE A 132 21.20 -12.12 -0.95
CA PHE A 132 20.82 -12.00 -2.36
C PHE A 132 19.46 -11.32 -2.52
N PHE A 133 18.47 -11.71 -1.71
CA PHE A 133 17.15 -11.12 -1.67
C PHE A 133 17.24 -9.64 -1.30
N ALA A 134 18.04 -9.29 -0.29
CA ALA A 134 18.21 -7.90 0.15
C ALA A 134 18.81 -6.99 -0.94
N LEU A 135 19.67 -7.52 -1.81
CA LEU A 135 20.25 -6.75 -2.91
C LEU A 135 19.32 -6.65 -4.12
N VAL A 136 18.62 -7.73 -4.45
CA VAL A 136 17.90 -7.85 -5.73
C VAL A 136 16.46 -7.40 -5.61
N TYR A 137 15.79 -7.75 -4.51
CA TYR A 137 14.37 -7.52 -4.34
C TYR A 137 13.98 -6.03 -4.33
N PRO A 138 14.70 -5.14 -3.61
CA PRO A 138 14.40 -3.70 -3.65
C PRO A 138 14.55 -3.09 -5.05
N GLN A 139 15.47 -3.63 -5.85
CA GLN A 139 15.67 -3.17 -7.22
C GLN A 139 14.47 -3.50 -8.10
N PHE A 140 13.88 -4.69 -7.91
CA PHE A 140 12.62 -5.03 -8.56
C PHE A 140 11.46 -4.14 -8.10
N GLU A 141 11.39 -3.82 -6.81
CA GLU A 141 10.36 -2.90 -6.28
C GLU A 141 10.44 -1.54 -6.97
N LEU A 142 11.65 -0.99 -7.07
CA LEU A 142 11.89 0.30 -7.70
C LEU A 142 11.51 0.29 -9.18
N TRP A 143 12.02 -0.68 -9.94
CA TRP A 143 11.83 -0.71 -11.39
C TRP A 143 10.39 -1.03 -11.79
N PHE A 144 9.73 -1.98 -11.13
CA PHE A 144 8.32 -2.28 -11.42
C PHE A 144 7.39 -1.20 -10.88
N GLY A 145 7.72 -0.54 -9.77
CA GLY A 145 7.01 0.64 -9.30
C GLY A 145 7.08 1.80 -10.31
N LEU A 146 8.28 2.09 -10.84
CA LEU A 146 8.48 3.06 -11.93
C LEU A 146 7.74 2.67 -13.20
N ALA A 147 7.86 1.40 -13.61
CA ALA A 147 7.23 0.89 -14.81
C ALA A 147 5.70 0.99 -14.75
N MET A 148 5.10 0.71 -13.59
CA MET A 148 3.65 0.87 -13.35
C MET A 148 3.17 2.29 -13.64
N ILE A 149 3.96 3.30 -13.29
CA ILE A 149 3.60 4.72 -13.46
C ILE A 149 3.91 5.20 -14.88
N VAL A 150 5.15 5.02 -15.33
CA VAL A 150 5.68 5.71 -16.52
C VAL A 150 5.35 4.95 -17.81
N THR A 151 5.38 3.62 -17.78
CA THR A 151 5.34 2.80 -18.99
C THR A 151 3.91 2.41 -19.38
N PRO A 152 3.67 1.97 -20.63
CA PRO A 152 2.41 1.35 -21.01
C PRO A 152 2.25 -0.10 -20.50
N PHE A 153 3.32 -0.74 -20.00
CA PHE A 153 3.36 -2.14 -19.56
C PHE A 153 2.76 -2.36 -18.16
N VAL A 154 1.54 -1.88 -17.98
CA VAL A 154 0.82 -1.90 -16.70
C VAL A 154 0.52 -3.33 -16.27
N LYS A 155 0.11 -4.17 -17.22
CA LYS A 155 -0.26 -5.55 -16.95
C LYS A 155 0.93 -6.32 -16.39
N GLU A 156 2.08 -6.21 -17.04
CA GLU A 156 3.31 -6.90 -16.66
C GLU A 156 3.85 -6.37 -15.33
N SER A 157 3.86 -5.04 -15.15
CA SER A 157 4.29 -4.41 -13.90
C SER A 157 3.38 -4.80 -12.73
N ALA A 158 2.06 -4.81 -12.95
CA ALA A 158 1.08 -5.22 -11.94
C ALA A 158 1.20 -6.70 -11.59
N PHE A 159 1.47 -7.55 -12.58
CA PHE A 159 1.69 -8.97 -12.34
C PHE A 159 2.96 -9.22 -11.51
N ALA A 160 4.05 -8.51 -11.79
CA ALA A 160 5.27 -8.58 -10.97
C ALA A 160 5.00 -8.11 -9.53
N ILE A 161 4.42 -6.91 -9.35
CA ILE A 161 4.08 -6.37 -8.02
C ILE A 161 3.10 -7.28 -7.26
N PHE A 162 2.16 -7.92 -7.95
CA PHE A 162 1.26 -8.90 -7.34
C PHE A 162 2.02 -10.06 -6.70
N TRP A 163 2.99 -10.65 -7.42
CA TRP A 163 3.80 -11.73 -6.86
C TRP A 163 4.70 -11.28 -5.72
N MET A 164 5.16 -10.03 -5.75
CA MET A 164 5.89 -9.43 -4.66
C MET A 164 5.02 -9.33 -3.40
N PHE A 165 3.78 -8.83 -3.51
CA PHE A 165 2.81 -8.87 -2.41
C PHE A 165 2.57 -10.29 -1.90
N VAL A 166 2.38 -11.27 -2.79
CA VAL A 166 2.21 -12.68 -2.39
C VAL A 166 3.40 -13.17 -1.57
N SER A 167 4.63 -12.84 -1.98
CA SER A 167 5.82 -13.26 -1.24
C SER A 167 5.91 -12.64 0.16
N PHE A 168 5.55 -11.36 0.32
CA PHE A 168 5.47 -10.71 1.63
C PHE A 168 4.37 -11.30 2.51
N ILE A 169 3.20 -11.58 1.95
CA ILE A 169 2.09 -12.23 2.67
C ILE A 169 2.52 -13.61 3.19
N ILE A 170 3.24 -14.39 2.38
CA ILE A 170 3.77 -15.70 2.79
C ILE A 170 4.79 -15.52 3.92
N ALA A 171 5.74 -14.60 3.78
CA ALA A 171 6.77 -14.34 4.79
C ALA A 171 6.17 -13.86 6.13
N LEU A 172 5.21 -12.94 6.09
CA LEU A 172 4.49 -12.45 7.28
C LEU A 172 3.62 -13.53 7.92
N SER A 173 2.93 -14.34 7.11
CA SER A 173 2.14 -15.47 7.62
C SER A 173 3.02 -16.50 8.32
N TRP A 174 4.22 -16.76 7.77
CA TRP A 174 5.21 -17.62 8.41
C TRP A 174 5.71 -17.05 9.73
N ALA A 175 6.06 -15.77 9.77
CA ALA A 175 6.51 -15.10 10.99
C ALA A 175 5.46 -15.16 12.10
N LEU A 176 4.20 -14.86 11.77
CA LEU A 176 3.07 -14.96 12.69
C LEU A 176 2.83 -16.40 13.18
N GLY A 177 2.99 -17.40 12.31
CA GLY A 177 2.83 -18.81 12.66
C GLY A 177 3.92 -19.35 13.58
N ASN A 178 5.11 -18.74 13.57
CA ASN A 178 6.24 -19.09 14.44
C ASN A 178 6.38 -18.13 15.64
N ASP A 179 5.36 -17.30 15.90
CA ASP A 179 5.34 -16.32 16.98
C ASP A 179 6.52 -15.35 16.99
N LEU A 180 7.09 -15.05 15.82
CA LEU A 180 8.17 -14.09 15.67
C LEU A 180 7.61 -12.66 15.68
N GLY A 181 8.08 -11.80 16.60
CA GLY A 181 7.71 -10.38 16.68
C GLY A 181 8.49 -9.56 15.64
N ILE A 182 7.98 -9.51 14.39
CA ILE A 182 8.68 -8.92 13.25
C ILE A 182 7.81 -7.89 12.53
N THR A 183 8.42 -6.79 12.07
CA THR A 183 7.78 -5.78 11.23
C THR A 183 8.05 -6.03 9.74
N CYS A 184 7.11 -5.62 8.88
CA CYS A 184 7.18 -5.81 7.42
C CYS A 184 8.37 -5.10 6.74
N GLY A 185 9.11 -4.22 7.43
CA GLY A 185 10.27 -3.49 6.89
C GLY A 185 9.95 -2.60 5.68
N CYS A 186 8.66 -2.34 5.41
CA CYS A 186 8.20 -1.61 4.22
C CYS A 186 8.12 -0.10 4.40
N PHE A 187 8.07 0.41 5.64
CA PHE A 187 7.86 1.84 5.92
C PHE A 187 8.86 2.45 6.90
N GLU A 188 9.60 1.64 7.67
CA GLU A 188 10.63 2.09 8.60
C GLU A 188 11.75 1.06 8.70
N LEU A 189 12.96 1.59 8.89
CA LEU A 189 14.17 0.86 9.23
C LEU A 189 14.45 1.14 10.73
N GLU A 190 13.52 0.76 11.61
CA GLU A 190 13.75 0.91 13.04
C GLU A 190 14.66 -0.20 13.58
N ASP A 191 15.55 0.19 14.49
CA ASP A 191 16.55 -0.66 15.11
C ASP A 191 15.87 -1.73 15.98
N GLY A 192 15.67 -2.92 15.43
CA GLY A 192 15.73 -4.21 16.15
C GLY A 192 14.89 -4.43 17.41
N ASP A 193 14.02 -3.50 17.80
CA ASP A 193 13.18 -3.61 18.97
C ASP A 193 11.98 -4.51 18.64
N ALA A 194 11.67 -5.44 19.53
CA ALA A 194 10.61 -6.43 19.33
C ALA A 194 9.24 -5.73 19.29
N HIS A 195 8.81 -5.34 18.09
CA HIS A 195 7.51 -4.74 17.87
C HIS A 195 6.38 -5.76 18.06
N ASP A 196 5.28 -5.25 18.57
CA ASP A 196 4.12 -6.01 19.02
C ASP A 196 3.51 -6.84 17.86
N LYS A 197 2.96 -8.02 18.15
CA LYS A 197 2.33 -8.90 17.14
C LYS A 197 1.25 -8.17 16.33
N ALA A 198 0.66 -7.13 16.93
CA ALA A 198 -0.29 -6.25 16.28
C ALA A 198 0.24 -5.64 14.97
N GLU A 199 1.51 -5.28 14.88
CA GLU A 199 2.09 -4.64 13.68
C GLU A 199 2.31 -5.63 12.52
N ALA A 200 2.66 -6.88 12.83
CA ALA A 200 2.72 -7.95 11.86
C ALA A 200 1.32 -8.24 11.27
N TRP A 201 0.29 -8.24 12.12
CA TRP A 201 -1.10 -8.40 11.70
C TRP A 201 -1.60 -7.23 10.85
N THR A 202 -1.32 -5.98 11.22
CA THR A 202 -1.72 -4.82 10.42
C THR A 202 -1.04 -4.82 9.06
N SER A 203 0.25 -5.16 9.00
CA SER A 203 0.99 -5.30 7.75
C SER A 203 0.41 -6.38 6.84
N LEU A 204 0.07 -7.55 7.39
CA LEU A 204 -0.55 -8.65 6.64
C LEU A 204 -1.92 -8.23 6.06
N ILE A 205 -2.76 -7.58 6.88
CA ILE A 205 -4.07 -7.09 6.45
C ILE A 205 -3.93 -6.04 5.34
N ARG A 206 -2.98 -5.11 5.48
CA ARG A 206 -2.67 -4.10 4.46
C ARG A 206 -2.33 -4.75 3.12
N ASP A 207 -1.43 -5.73 3.13
CA ASP A 207 -1.00 -6.41 1.90
C ASP A 207 -2.16 -7.18 1.24
N LEU A 208 -3.01 -7.84 2.05
CA LEU A 208 -4.23 -8.49 1.57
C LEU A 208 -5.25 -7.51 0.96
N ILE A 209 -5.31 -6.27 1.45
CA ILE A 209 -6.19 -5.24 0.87
C ILE A 209 -5.58 -4.70 -0.43
N LEU A 210 -4.28 -4.40 -0.46
CA LEU A 210 -3.58 -3.80 -1.60
C LEU A 210 -3.38 -4.76 -2.78
N ILE A 211 -3.41 -6.08 -2.53
CA ILE A 211 -3.31 -7.07 -3.60
C ILE A 211 -4.51 -7.00 -4.57
N TRP A 212 -5.69 -6.59 -4.10
CA TRP A 212 -6.92 -6.55 -4.89
C TRP A 212 -6.91 -5.50 -6.01
N PRO A 213 -6.61 -4.20 -5.75
CA PRO A 213 -6.44 -3.22 -6.81
C PRO A 213 -5.26 -3.55 -7.73
N THR A 214 -4.20 -4.17 -7.21
CA THR A 214 -3.07 -4.64 -8.02
C THR A 214 -3.51 -5.72 -9.02
N LEU A 215 -4.25 -6.72 -8.56
CA LEU A 215 -4.81 -7.76 -9.42
C LEU A 215 -5.77 -7.17 -10.47
N TRP A 216 -6.59 -6.20 -10.08
CA TRP A 216 -7.45 -5.49 -11.02
C TRP A 216 -6.67 -4.79 -12.12
N LEU A 217 -5.54 -4.14 -11.80
CA LEU A 217 -4.63 -3.54 -12.78
C LEU A 217 -3.97 -4.60 -13.69
N ALA A 218 -3.61 -5.77 -13.16
CA ALA A 218 -3.02 -6.87 -13.93
C ALA A 218 -3.99 -7.45 -14.99
N LEU A 219 -5.30 -7.24 -14.82
CA LEU A 219 -6.32 -7.66 -15.80
C LEU A 219 -6.63 -6.58 -16.85
N ARG A 220 -6.01 -5.38 -16.76
CA ARG A 220 -6.23 -4.29 -17.72
C ARG A 220 -5.34 -4.44 -18.94
N LYS A 221 -5.75 -3.76 -20.02
CA LYS A 221 -4.95 -3.66 -21.25
C LYS A 221 -3.82 -2.66 -21.04
N ASN A 222 -2.66 -2.96 -21.61
CA ASN A 222 -1.49 -2.08 -21.61
C ASN A 222 -1.80 -0.75 -22.28
N LYS A 223 -1.75 0.33 -21.48
CA LYS A 223 -1.96 1.71 -21.90
C LYS A 223 -1.08 2.61 -21.03
N SER A 224 -0.45 3.60 -21.65
CA SER A 224 0.21 4.66 -20.88
C SER A 224 -0.83 5.53 -20.18
N LEU A 225 -0.47 6.20 -19.09
CA LEU A 225 -1.37 7.12 -18.39
C LEU A 225 -1.95 8.19 -19.33
N ILE A 226 -1.13 8.72 -20.24
CA ILE A 226 -1.59 9.68 -21.26
C ILE A 226 -2.68 9.06 -22.14
N LYS A 227 -2.52 7.81 -22.55
CA LYS A 227 -3.50 7.12 -23.40
C LYS A 227 -4.80 6.80 -22.65
N VAL A 228 -4.75 6.55 -21.35
CA VAL A 228 -5.96 6.37 -20.51
C VAL A 228 -6.90 7.56 -20.62
N TRP A 229 -6.35 8.78 -20.67
CA TRP A 229 -7.11 10.03 -20.71
C TRP A 229 -7.37 10.58 -22.12
N THR A 230 -6.52 10.25 -23.10
CA THR A 230 -6.64 10.78 -24.47
C THR A 230 -7.41 9.86 -25.42
N GLU A 231 -7.47 8.55 -25.14
CA GLU A 231 -8.16 7.59 -25.99
C GLU A 231 -9.68 7.82 -25.92
N LYS A 232 -10.25 8.30 -27.03
CA LYS A 232 -11.70 8.41 -27.21
C LYS A 232 -12.26 6.99 -27.24
N LYS A 233 -13.20 6.71 -26.34
CA LYS A 233 -14.08 5.56 -26.45
C LYS A 233 -15.23 5.90 -27.39
#